data_AF-A0A061RZ12-F1
#
_entry.id   AF-A0A061RZ12-F1
#
_cell.length_a   1.000
_cell.length_b   1.000
_cell.length_c   1.000
_cell.angle_alpha   90.00
_cell.angle_beta   90.00
_cell.angle_gamma   90.00
#
_symmetry.space_group_name_H-M   'P 1'
#
loop_
_entity.id
_entity.type
_entity.pdbx_description
1 polymer ?
#
loop_
_entity_poly.entity_id
_entity_poly.type
_entity_poly.pdbx_seq_one_letter_code
_entity_poly.pdbx_strand_id
1 'polypeptide(L)'
;MTEFVNHRGGCHCGAVRYEVEGPSHIIAWDCNCTICRMKGNTYLIVPASKFRLHQGQHSLSLYQFGTRKAKHYFCSTCGVDSFYVPRSNPDGVAVAINCLDKGTVKSVTVKSFDGENWDSAFATSEVYKCSQETYTDTTPKPQATGLAETVSVRST
;
A
#
# COMPACT_ATOMS: atom_id res chain seq x y z
N MET A 1 -3.47 14.40 16.87
CA MET A 1 -4.23 14.45 15.59
C MET A 1 -3.33 13.90 14.51
N THR A 2 -3.80 12.90 13.77
CA THR A 2 -3.03 12.28 12.69
C THR A 2 -3.11 13.20 11.47
N GLU A 3 -2.00 13.83 11.10
CA GLU A 3 -1.93 14.67 9.91
C GLU A 3 -1.85 13.78 8.67
N PHE A 4 -2.76 13.98 7.72
CA PHE A 4 -2.74 13.31 6.42
C PHE A 4 -2.04 14.19 5.38
N VAL A 5 -1.22 13.55 4.54
CA VAL A 5 -0.42 14.19 3.50
C VAL A 5 -0.41 13.33 2.23
N ASN A 6 -0.08 13.94 1.10
CA ASN A 6 0.15 13.23 -0.15
C ASN A 6 1.62 12.81 -0.25
N HIS A 7 1.91 11.56 0.05
CA HIS A 7 3.23 10.99 -0.20
C HIS A 7 3.37 10.68 -1.69
N ARG A 8 4.58 10.89 -2.21
CA ARG A 8 4.98 10.40 -3.54
C ARG A 8 5.90 9.21 -3.38
N GLY A 9 5.94 8.33 -4.37
CA GLY A 9 6.83 7.19 -4.34
C GLY A 9 6.93 6.50 -5.69
N GLY A 10 7.67 5.42 -5.72
CA GLY A 10 7.90 4.66 -6.94
C GLY A 10 8.99 3.62 -6.83
N CYS A 11 9.30 2.99 -7.96
CA CYS A 11 10.43 2.09 -8.05
C CYS A 11 11.77 2.86 -8.16
N HIS A 12 12.88 2.16 -7.96
CA HIS A 12 14.22 2.74 -8.00
C HIS A 12 14.56 3.44 -9.33
N CYS A 13 14.24 2.83 -10.47
CA CYS A 13 14.56 3.40 -11.79
C CYS A 13 13.59 4.52 -12.23
N GLY A 14 12.56 4.83 -11.43
CA GLY A 14 11.58 5.87 -11.76
C GLY A 14 10.56 5.49 -12.83
N ALA A 15 10.62 4.30 -13.41
CA ALA A 15 9.65 3.85 -14.43
C ALA A 15 8.23 3.69 -13.87
N VAL A 16 8.11 3.44 -12.56
CA VAL A 16 6.84 3.33 -11.82
C VAL A 16 6.79 4.46 -10.82
N ARG A 17 5.77 5.32 -10.90
CA ARG A 17 5.56 6.46 -10.00
C ARG A 17 4.10 6.57 -9.58
N TYR A 18 3.87 6.87 -8.31
CA TYR A 18 2.53 7.00 -7.74
C TYR A 18 2.49 8.08 -6.66
N GLU A 19 1.27 8.38 -6.22
CA GLU A 19 1.01 9.09 -4.98
C GLU A 19 0.10 8.25 -4.08
N VAL A 20 0.21 8.50 -2.78
CA VAL A 20 -0.64 7.92 -1.75
C VAL A 20 -1.01 8.98 -0.72
N GLU A 21 -2.30 9.18 -0.51
CA GLU A 21 -2.82 9.99 0.59
C GLU A 21 -2.80 9.14 1.86
N GLY A 22 -2.02 9.55 2.86
CA GLY A 22 -1.82 8.77 4.08
C GLY A 22 -1.28 9.60 5.24
N PRO A 23 -1.15 9.01 6.43
CA PRO A 23 -0.69 9.73 7.62
C PRO A 23 0.82 10.04 7.56
N SER A 24 1.22 11.25 7.94
CA SER A 24 2.63 11.63 8.06
C SER A 24 3.37 10.86 9.17
N HIS A 25 2.62 10.40 10.19
CA HIS A 25 3.05 9.44 11.20
C HIS A 25 2.54 8.05 10.83
N ILE A 26 3.38 7.26 10.16
CA ILE A 26 2.99 5.99 9.55
C ILE A 26 2.94 4.87 10.59
N ILE A 27 1.87 4.08 10.56
CA ILE A 27 1.85 2.72 11.11
C ILE A 27 2.12 1.77 9.94
N ALA A 28 3.28 1.12 9.95
CA ALA A 28 3.67 0.17 8.93
C ALA A 28 3.54 -1.26 9.46
N TRP A 29 3.28 -2.20 8.55
CA TRP A 29 3.17 -3.62 8.86
C TRP A 29 4.35 -4.38 8.28
N ASP A 30 4.95 -5.23 9.09
CA ASP A 30 6.04 -6.13 8.71
C ASP A 30 5.55 -7.59 8.83
N CYS A 31 5.55 -8.30 7.71
CA CYS A 31 4.99 -9.65 7.61
C CYS A 31 6.09 -10.68 7.46
N ASN A 32 6.07 -11.72 8.32
CA ASN A 32 7.09 -12.78 8.32
C ASN A 32 6.84 -13.91 7.30
N CYS A 33 5.74 -13.91 6.53
CA CYS A 33 5.50 -14.99 5.57
C CYS A 33 6.62 -15.05 4.52
N THR A 34 6.85 -16.22 3.93
CA THR A 34 8.04 -16.49 3.12
C THR A 34 8.34 -15.43 2.05
N ILE A 35 7.35 -15.03 1.24
CA ILE A 35 7.54 -14.00 0.22
C ILE A 35 7.84 -12.61 0.80
N CYS A 36 7.17 -12.25 1.89
CA CYS A 36 7.29 -10.93 2.53
C CYS A 36 8.65 -10.81 3.24
N ARG A 37 9.07 -11.87 3.93
CA ARG A 37 10.39 -11.99 4.54
C ARG A 37 11.50 -11.91 3.49
N MET A 38 11.37 -12.63 2.37
CA MET A 38 12.37 -12.60 1.29
C MET A 38 12.49 -11.24 0.62
N LYS A 39 11.40 -10.48 0.53
CA LYS A 39 11.39 -9.13 -0.05
C LYS A 39 11.81 -8.03 0.94
N GLY A 40 11.89 -8.32 2.24
CA GLY A 40 12.21 -7.30 3.27
C GLY A 40 11.12 -6.23 3.35
N ASN A 41 9.87 -6.68 3.30
CA ASN A 41 8.76 -5.92 2.78
C ASN A 41 7.98 -5.34 3.98
N THR A 42 8.06 -4.03 4.21
CA THR A 42 7.39 -3.29 5.30
C THR A 42 6.50 -2.17 4.70
N TYR A 43 5.21 -2.14 5.04
CA TYR A 43 4.22 -1.37 4.24
C TYR A 43 3.26 -0.52 5.05
N LEU A 44 2.91 0.63 4.47
CA LEU A 44 1.70 1.38 4.77
C LEU A 44 0.55 0.83 3.92
N ILE A 45 -0.57 0.48 4.53
CA ILE A 45 -1.78 0.06 3.82
C ILE A 45 -2.77 1.23 3.81
N VAL A 46 -3.35 1.53 2.64
CA VAL A 46 -4.39 2.54 2.46
C VAL A 46 -5.57 1.97 1.66
N PRO A 47 -6.77 2.58 1.74
CA PRO A 47 -7.85 2.31 0.80
C PRO A 47 -7.39 2.51 -0.66
N ALA A 48 -7.91 1.74 -1.61
CA ALA A 48 -7.56 1.90 -3.03
C ALA A 48 -7.91 3.30 -3.57
N SER A 49 -8.94 3.96 -3.01
CA SER A 49 -9.34 5.34 -3.33
C SER A 49 -8.27 6.38 -2.98
N LYS A 50 -7.33 6.04 -2.10
CA LYS A 50 -6.24 6.91 -1.62
C LYS A 50 -4.91 6.66 -2.33
N PHE A 51 -4.88 5.77 -3.31
CA PHE A 51 -3.71 5.45 -4.11
C PHE A 51 -3.95 5.80 -5.57
N ARG A 52 -2.98 6.48 -6.19
CA ARG A 52 -3.03 6.79 -7.63
C ARG A 52 -1.70 6.49 -8.29
N LEU A 53 -1.72 5.56 -9.25
CA LEU A 53 -0.58 5.29 -10.13
C LEU A 53 -0.52 6.36 -11.21
N HIS A 54 0.57 7.12 -11.26
CA HIS A 54 0.79 8.17 -12.26
C HIS A 54 1.48 7.65 -13.51
N GLN A 55 2.41 6.71 -13.34
CA GLN A 55 3.23 6.18 -14.43
C GLN A 55 3.63 4.74 -14.17
N GLY A 56 3.85 3.99 -15.25
CA GLY A 56 4.56 2.71 -15.21
C GLY A 56 3.67 1.50 -15.25
N GLN A 57 2.39 1.63 -15.59
CA GLN A 57 1.46 0.50 -15.70
C GLN A 57 2.01 -0.64 -16.61
N HIS A 58 2.69 -0.29 -17.71
CA HIS A 58 3.32 -1.24 -18.62
C HIS A 58 4.66 -1.80 -18.10
N SER A 59 5.24 -1.16 -17.09
CA SER A 59 6.49 -1.57 -16.43
C SER A 59 6.24 -2.41 -15.19
N LEU A 60 4.99 -2.77 -14.89
CA LEU A 60 4.62 -3.63 -13.77
C LEU A 60 4.49 -5.08 -14.22
N SER A 61 5.17 -5.96 -13.51
CA SER A 61 4.97 -7.41 -13.58
C SER A 61 4.18 -7.88 -12.37
N LEU A 62 3.19 -8.74 -12.60
CA LEU A 62 2.34 -9.30 -11.55
C LEU A 62 2.82 -10.70 -11.16
N TYR A 63 3.03 -10.92 -9.87
CA TYR A 63 3.24 -12.24 -9.27
C TYR A 63 2.12 -12.59 -8.29
N GLN A 64 1.56 -13.79 -8.45
CA GLN A 64 0.53 -14.35 -7.59
C GLN A 64 0.83 -15.80 -7.29
N PHE A 65 0.47 -16.23 -6.08
CA PHE A 65 0.63 -17.61 -5.63
C PHE A 65 -0.43 -17.91 -4.55
N GLY A 66 -0.49 -19.16 -4.08
CA GLY A 66 -1.42 -19.57 -3.04
C GLY A 66 -2.88 -19.27 -3.41
N THR A 67 -3.59 -18.50 -2.58
CA THR A 67 -4.99 -18.12 -2.82
C THR A 67 -5.20 -17.19 -4.01
N ARG A 68 -4.13 -16.65 -4.60
CA ARG A 68 -4.14 -15.65 -5.68
C ARG A 68 -4.91 -14.37 -5.33
N LYS A 69 -5.18 -14.12 -4.05
CA LYS A 69 -5.81 -12.87 -3.58
C LYS A 69 -4.81 -11.72 -3.52
N ALA A 70 -3.60 -12.00 -3.03
CA ALA A 70 -2.53 -11.02 -3.08
C ALA A 70 -2.05 -10.82 -4.53
N LYS A 71 -1.80 -9.58 -4.91
CA LYS A 71 -1.27 -9.19 -6.22
C LYS A 71 0.02 -8.42 -6.02
N HIS A 72 1.16 -9.12 -6.06
CA HIS A 72 2.48 -8.51 -5.92
C HIS A 72 2.91 -7.88 -7.24
N TYR A 73 3.05 -6.56 -7.28
CA TYR A 73 3.53 -5.86 -8.46
C TYR A 73 4.98 -5.46 -8.25
N PHE A 74 5.83 -5.73 -9.23
CA PHE A 74 7.22 -5.28 -9.22
C PHE A 74 7.60 -4.67 -10.56
N CYS A 75 8.53 -3.72 -10.52
CA CYS A 75 9.03 -3.10 -11.74
C CYS A 75 9.80 -4.14 -12.57
N SER A 76 9.39 -4.37 -13.82
CA SER A 76 10.08 -5.27 -14.75
C SER A 76 11.50 -4.82 -15.10
N THR A 77 11.81 -3.53 -14.91
CA THR A 77 13.13 -2.96 -15.21
C THR A 77 14.12 -3.11 -14.06
N CYS A 78 13.70 -2.80 -12.82
CA CYS A 78 14.62 -2.76 -11.66
C CYS A 78 14.26 -3.74 -10.53
N GLY A 79 13.23 -4.57 -10.68
CA GLY A 79 12.83 -5.60 -9.73
C GLY A 79 12.15 -5.11 -8.44
N VAL A 80 12.08 -3.79 -8.21
CA VAL A 80 11.51 -3.21 -6.98
C VAL A 80 10.01 -3.43 -6.91
N ASP A 81 9.53 -4.02 -5.81
CA ASP A 81 8.13 -4.13 -5.40
C ASP A 81 7.76 -2.91 -4.55
N SER A 82 7.41 -1.81 -5.22
CA SER A 82 7.10 -0.54 -4.54
C SER A 82 5.70 -0.52 -3.91
N PHE A 83 4.78 -1.35 -4.41
CA PHE A 83 3.45 -1.52 -3.85
C PHE A 83 2.83 -2.85 -4.31
N TYR A 84 1.85 -3.33 -3.55
CA TYR A 84 1.05 -4.49 -3.92
C TYR A 84 -0.37 -4.42 -3.36
N VAL A 85 -1.27 -5.29 -3.83
CA VAL A 85 -2.58 -5.50 -3.20
C VAL A 85 -2.45 -6.68 -2.24
N PRO A 86 -2.55 -6.49 -0.92
CA PRO A 86 -2.37 -7.56 0.05
C PRO A 86 -3.60 -8.49 0.13
N ARG A 87 -3.37 -9.75 0.54
CA ARG A 87 -4.47 -10.71 0.77
C ARG A 87 -5.46 -10.23 1.84
N SER A 88 -4.97 -9.52 2.86
CA SER A 88 -5.76 -9.02 3.99
C SER A 88 -6.66 -7.84 3.63
N ASN A 89 -6.28 -7.07 2.60
CA ASN A 89 -6.97 -5.85 2.17
C ASN A 89 -7.08 -5.86 0.65
N PRO A 90 -7.95 -6.71 0.07
CA PRO A 90 -8.12 -6.80 -1.38
C PRO A 90 -8.73 -5.52 -1.99
N ASP A 91 -9.29 -4.65 -1.15
CA ASP A 91 -9.84 -3.32 -1.40
C ASP A 91 -8.83 -2.19 -1.17
N GLY A 92 -7.59 -2.51 -0.78
CA GLY A 92 -6.54 -1.56 -0.46
C GLY A 92 -5.26 -1.76 -1.25
N VAL A 93 -4.32 -0.86 -1.04
CA VAL A 93 -2.96 -0.92 -1.59
C VAL A 93 -1.96 -0.81 -0.45
N ALA A 94 -0.99 -1.72 -0.43
CA ALA A 94 0.14 -1.72 0.50
C ALA A 94 1.36 -1.12 -0.21
N VAL A 95 1.84 0.02 0.27
CA VAL A 95 3.00 0.75 -0.27
C VAL A 95 4.21 0.48 0.61
N ALA A 96 5.30 0.03 0.00
CA ALA A 96 6.57 -0.17 0.72
C ALA A 96 7.11 1.17 1.22
N ILE A 97 7.32 1.31 2.53
CA ILE A 97 7.70 2.61 3.13
C ILE A 97 9.04 3.13 2.62
N ASN A 98 9.95 2.23 2.26
CA ASN A 98 11.27 2.57 1.70
C ASN A 98 11.20 3.07 0.24
N CYS A 99 10.04 2.93 -0.41
CA CYS A 99 9.78 3.42 -1.76
C CYS A 99 9.04 4.77 -1.78
N LEU A 100 8.77 5.35 -0.60
CA LEU A 100 8.27 6.72 -0.50
C LEU A 100 9.44 7.70 -0.67
N ASP A 101 9.17 8.77 -1.40
CA ASP A 101 10.11 9.89 -1.50
C ASP A 101 10.25 10.56 -0.12
N LYS A 102 11.44 11.10 0.15
CA LYS A 102 11.74 11.81 1.40
C LYS A 102 10.91 13.09 1.52
N GLY A 103 10.58 13.49 2.76
CA GLY A 103 10.07 14.82 3.09
C GLY A 103 8.65 14.87 3.67
N THR A 104 7.84 13.83 3.46
CA THR A 104 6.44 13.77 3.95
C THR A 104 6.24 12.84 5.15
N VAL A 105 7.14 11.86 5.34
CA VAL A 105 7.12 10.94 6.48
C VAL A 105 7.83 11.58 7.67
N LYS A 106 7.11 11.74 8.80
CA LYS A 106 7.63 12.30 10.06
C LYS A 106 8.10 11.22 11.04
N SER A 107 7.38 10.10 11.11
CA SER A 107 7.78 8.94 11.92
C SER A 107 7.18 7.66 11.36
N VAL A 108 7.78 6.52 11.71
CA VAL A 108 7.27 5.18 11.38
C VAL A 108 7.22 4.33 12.64
N THR A 109 6.05 3.78 12.94
CA THR A 109 5.85 2.73 13.94
C THR A 109 5.59 1.42 13.21
N VAL A 110 6.45 0.42 13.42
CA VAL A 110 6.30 -0.89 12.76
C VAL A 110 5.54 -1.85 13.67
N LYS A 111 4.51 -2.49 13.13
CA LYS A 111 3.77 -3.59 13.75
C LYS A 111 4.10 -4.89 13.03
N SER A 112 4.40 -5.93 13.78
CA SER A 112 4.60 -7.27 13.22
C SER A 112 3.26 -7.92 12.88
N PHE A 113 3.23 -8.66 11.78
CA PHE A 113 2.13 -9.51 11.35
C PHE A 113 2.65 -10.93 11.13
N ASP A 114 2.06 -11.90 11.82
CA ASP A 114 2.42 -13.31 11.67
C ASP A 114 1.72 -13.94 10.47
N GLY A 115 2.29 -13.71 9.29
CA GLY A 115 1.81 -14.27 8.03
C GLY A 115 2.13 -15.74 7.83
N GLU A 116 2.99 -16.35 8.65
CA GLU A 116 3.14 -17.82 8.69
C GLU A 116 1.90 -18.47 9.33
N ASN A 117 1.31 -17.83 10.35
CA ASN A 117 0.06 -18.25 11.00
C ASN A 117 -1.14 -17.35 10.61
N TRP A 118 -1.36 -17.19 9.31
CA TRP A 118 -2.23 -16.15 8.74
C TRP A 118 -3.64 -16.05 9.34
N ASP A 119 -4.36 -17.17 9.55
CA ASP A 119 -5.76 -17.13 10.01
C ASP A 119 -5.87 -16.56 11.43
N SER A 120 -4.98 -16.95 12.33
CA SER A 120 -4.92 -16.43 13.71
C SER A 120 -4.48 -14.97 13.75
N ALA A 121 -3.45 -14.62 12.98
CA ALA A 121 -2.95 -13.25 12.90
C ALA A 121 -4.00 -12.30 12.29
N PHE A 122 -4.70 -12.72 11.24
CA PHE A 122 -5.74 -11.91 10.61
C PHE A 122 -6.92 -11.65 11.56
N ALA A 123 -7.32 -12.65 12.35
CA ALA A 123 -8.42 -12.51 13.31
C ALA A 123 -8.13 -11.52 14.45
N THR A 124 -6.86 -11.31 14.81
CA THR A 124 -6.46 -10.55 16.01
C THR A 124 -5.78 -9.20 15.71
N SER A 125 -5.14 -9.05 14.55
CA SER A 125 -4.34 -7.86 14.20
C SER A 125 -5.15 -6.63 13.83
N GLU A 126 -6.41 -6.81 13.43
CA GLU A 126 -7.26 -5.76 12.85
C GLU A 126 -6.68 -5.10 11.58
N VAL A 127 -5.71 -5.74 10.91
CA VAL A 127 -5.06 -5.20 9.70
C VAL A 127 -6.06 -4.89 8.57
N TYR A 128 -7.21 -5.59 8.53
CA TYR A 128 -8.29 -5.33 7.59
C TYR A 128 -8.84 -3.89 7.68
N LYS A 129 -8.72 -3.24 8.85
CA LYS A 129 -9.19 -1.86 9.04
C LYS A 129 -8.37 -0.85 8.26
N CYS A 130 -7.10 -1.14 7.93
CA CYS A 130 -6.21 -0.19 7.26
C CYS A 130 -6.67 0.25 5.85
N SER A 131 -7.55 -0.53 5.19
CA SER A 131 -8.15 -0.17 3.90
C SER A 131 -9.57 0.37 4.00
N GLN A 132 -10.13 0.49 5.21
CA GLN A 132 -11.46 1.04 5.42
C GLN A 132 -11.40 2.57 5.48
N GLU A 133 -12.31 3.26 4.79
CA GLU A 133 -12.37 4.73 4.74
C GLU A 133 -12.45 5.35 6.15
N THR A 134 -13.18 4.71 7.07
CA THR A 134 -13.37 5.18 8.46
C THR A 134 -12.13 5.09 9.32
N TYR A 135 -11.13 4.28 8.95
CA TYR A 135 -9.84 4.21 9.66
C TYR A 135 -9.01 5.48 9.45
N THR A 136 -9.28 6.23 8.38
CA THR A 136 -8.60 7.48 8.05
C THR A 136 -9.28 8.73 8.60
N ASP A 137 -10.51 8.62 9.13
CA ASP A 137 -11.38 9.76 9.41
C ASP A 137 -11.49 10.06 10.92
N THR A 138 -10.40 10.61 11.48
CA THR A 138 -10.48 11.39 12.74
C THR A 138 -10.33 12.89 12.48
N THR A 139 -10.49 13.33 11.22
CA THR A 139 -10.34 14.73 10.79
C THR A 139 -11.48 15.12 9.85
N PRO A 140 -12.26 16.18 10.15
CA PRO A 140 -13.39 16.59 9.32
C PRO A 140 -12.98 16.89 7.88
N LYS A 141 -13.65 16.23 6.93
CA LYS A 141 -13.48 16.43 5.49
C LYS A 141 -13.85 17.87 5.10
N PRO A 142 -12.96 18.68 4.49
CA PRO A 142 -13.39 19.89 3.79
C PRO A 142 -14.21 19.48 2.56
N GLN A 143 -15.37 20.10 2.38
CA GLN A 143 -16.25 19.87 1.23
C GLN A 143 -15.50 20.16 -0.07
N ALA A 144 -15.18 19.11 -0.83
CA ALA A 144 -14.57 19.23 -2.14
C ALA A 144 -15.68 19.36 -3.21
N THR A 145 -15.69 20.51 -3.86
CA THR A 145 -16.35 20.77 -5.13
C THR A 145 -15.52 20.17 -6.27
N GLY A 146 -16.19 19.49 -7.21
CA GLY A 146 -15.65 19.26 -8.56
C GLY A 146 -15.03 17.88 -8.83
N LEU A 147 -15.53 17.26 -9.90
CA LEU A 147 -15.31 15.91 -10.41
C LEU A 147 -13.84 15.46 -10.53
N ALA A 148 -13.58 14.18 -10.21
CA ALA A 148 -12.48 13.39 -10.78
C ALA A 148 -12.99 11.99 -11.15
N GLU A 149 -12.82 11.62 -12.41
CA GLU A 149 -13.24 10.34 -12.99
C GLU A 149 -12.38 9.17 -12.50
N THR A 150 -13.05 8.10 -12.07
CA THR A 150 -12.45 6.85 -11.60
C THR A 150 -12.04 5.97 -12.78
N VAL A 151 -10.74 5.75 -12.99
CA VAL A 151 -10.27 4.75 -13.96
C VAL A 151 -10.17 3.40 -13.25
N SER A 152 -11.07 2.47 -13.60
CA SER A 152 -10.96 1.08 -13.16
C SER A 152 -9.93 0.33 -14.00
N VAL A 153 -9.00 -0.36 -13.33
CA VAL A 153 -8.08 -1.28 -13.99
C VAL A 153 -8.87 -2.52 -14.38
N ARG A 154 -9.30 -2.60 -15.65
CA ARG A 154 -9.89 -3.82 -16.21
C ARG A 154 -8.78 -4.83 -16.44
N SER A 155 -8.96 -6.02 -15.88
CA SER A 155 -8.22 -7.23 -16.21
C SER A 155 -8.59 -7.68 -17.63
N THR A 156 -7.62 -7.72 -18.52
CA THR A 156 -7.66 -8.57 -19.73
C THR A 156 -7.32 -10.00 -19.37
#